data_AF-A0AAP6CZA4-F1
#
_entry.id   AF-A0AAP6CZA4-F1
#
_cell.length_a   1.000
_cell.length_b   1.000
_cell.length_c   1.000
_cell.angle_alpha   90.00
_cell.angle_beta   90.00
_cell.angle_gamma   90.00
#
_symmetry.space_group_name_H-M   'P 1'
#
loop_
_entity.id
_entity.type
_entity.pdbx_description
1 polymer ?
#
loop_
_entity_poly.entity_id
_entity_poly.type
_entity_poly.pdbx_seq_one_letter_code
_entity_poly.pdbx_strand_id
1 'polypeptide(L)'
;RLQSDVTNKKLDMGIERINQLALEIRDIHRLMMRTPGPHNDLMDQHEKLITELSEYTKVTVTPRKNAEGFNVHIGNGHTLVSGPEASQLKMIDGYPDVHQRRLAMVEGDGIKAIKADDMDGKIGALLDMRDKHIPQLLDEMGRLATGFSYKVNQLQSQGLDLNGKIGKEVFTDVNSELVAKSRVFTAPNSKADVAVYVDDISALKGGEYALR
;
A
#
# COMPACT_ATOMS: atom_id res chain seq x y z
N ARG A 1 2.54 -2.42 12.86
CA ARG A 1 1.85 -1.13 13.09
C ARG A 1 2.78 0.05 12.84
N LEU A 2 3.78 0.34 13.69
CA LEU A 2 4.74 1.45 13.46
C LEU A 2 5.41 1.44 12.08
N GLN A 3 5.93 0.29 11.61
CA GLN A 3 6.57 0.21 10.29
C GLN A 3 5.58 0.46 9.14
N SER A 4 4.36 -0.08 9.23
CA SER A 4 3.29 0.18 8.26
C SER A 4 2.91 1.67 8.21
N ASP A 5 2.83 2.33 9.38
CA ASP A 5 2.50 3.75 9.46
C ASP A 5 3.60 4.64 8.85
N VAL A 6 4.87 4.29 9.07
CA VAL A 6 6.00 4.99 8.46
C VAL A 6 6.00 4.81 6.94
N THR A 7 5.74 3.59 6.45
CA THR A 7 5.66 3.34 5.00
C THR A 7 4.48 4.07 4.38
N ASN A 8 3.31 4.09 5.03
CA ASN A 8 2.14 4.86 4.57
C ASN A 8 2.44 6.36 4.49
N LYS A 9 3.10 6.94 5.50
CA LYS A 9 3.51 8.35 5.45
C LYS A 9 4.48 8.64 4.30
N LYS A 10 5.44 7.74 4.04
CA LYS A 10 6.38 7.89 2.92
C LYS A 10 5.66 7.78 1.56
N LEU A 11 4.66 6.92 1.46
CA LEU A 11 3.80 6.82 0.28
C LEU A 11 3.03 8.12 0.06
N ASP A 12 2.37 8.64 1.10
CA ASP A 12 1.60 9.90 1.02
C ASP A 12 2.50 11.06 0.56
N MET A 13 3.69 11.22 1.15
CA MET A 13 4.66 12.24 0.75
C MET A 13 5.16 12.06 -0.70
N GLY A 14 5.39 10.81 -1.12
CA GLY A 14 5.82 10.51 -2.48
C GLY A 14 4.73 10.84 -3.51
N ILE A 15 3.48 10.52 -3.19
CA ILE A 15 2.30 10.85 -4.01
C ILE A 15 2.11 12.36 -4.12
N GLU A 16 2.24 13.09 -3.00
CA GLU A 16 2.20 14.55 -3.00
C GLU A 16 3.26 15.15 -3.92
N ARG A 17 4.51 14.65 -3.86
CA ARG A 17 5.57 15.15 -4.76
C ARG A 17 5.31 14.81 -6.22
N ILE A 18 4.84 13.61 -6.54
CA ILE A 18 4.44 13.24 -7.91
C ILE A 18 3.35 14.18 -8.43
N ASN A 19 2.34 14.48 -7.61
CA ASN A 19 1.25 15.38 -8.00
C ASN A 19 1.76 16.80 -8.25
N GLN A 20 2.70 17.29 -7.43
CA GLN A 20 3.34 18.59 -7.66
C GLN A 20 4.12 18.61 -8.98
N LEU A 21 4.95 17.59 -9.24
CA LEU A 21 5.69 17.46 -10.49
C LEU A 21 4.75 17.42 -11.71
N ALA A 22 3.62 16.72 -11.62
CA ALA A 22 2.62 16.68 -12.67
C ALA A 22 2.05 18.08 -12.99
N LEU A 23 1.76 18.87 -11.95
CA LEU A 23 1.27 20.25 -12.11
C LEU A 23 2.35 21.16 -12.71
N GLU A 24 3.59 21.05 -12.27
CA GLU A 24 4.73 21.82 -12.80
C GLU A 24 4.94 21.50 -14.29
N ILE A 25 4.95 20.21 -14.68
CA ILE A 25 5.06 19.77 -16.08
C ILE A 25 3.91 20.32 -16.93
N ARG A 26 2.67 20.23 -16.43
CA ARG A 26 1.49 20.80 -17.08
C ARG A 26 1.65 22.29 -17.33
N ASP A 27 2.16 23.03 -16.36
CA ASP A 27 2.34 24.48 -16.48
C ASP A 27 3.43 24.83 -17.50
N ILE A 28 4.50 24.04 -17.58
CA ILE A 28 5.50 24.14 -18.66
C ILE A 28 4.85 23.91 -20.04
N HIS A 29 4.02 22.87 -20.19
CA HIS A 29 3.31 22.63 -21.44
C HIS A 29 2.40 23.81 -21.83
N ARG A 30 1.69 24.40 -20.86
CA ARG A 30 0.85 25.59 -21.09
C ARG A 30 1.66 26.80 -21.53
N LEU A 31 2.88 26.99 -21.01
CA LEU A 31 3.78 28.07 -21.42
C LEU A 31 4.30 27.87 -22.85
N MET A 32 4.70 26.64 -23.20
CA MET A 32 5.12 26.28 -24.56
C MET A 32 3.98 26.51 -25.57
N MET A 33 2.73 26.20 -25.22
CA MET A 33 1.59 26.45 -26.12
C MET A 33 1.29 27.94 -26.34
N ARG A 34 1.58 28.80 -25.35
CA ARG A 34 1.30 30.25 -25.42
C ARG A 34 2.40 31.05 -26.10
N THR A 35 3.63 30.55 -26.08
CA THR A 35 4.79 31.28 -26.57
C THR A 35 5.18 30.71 -27.93
N PRO A 36 5.23 31.49 -29.02
CA PRO A 36 5.74 30.99 -30.29
C PRO A 36 7.28 30.93 -30.28
N GLY A 37 7.87 29.88 -30.85
CA GLY A 37 9.31 29.79 -31.10
C GLY A 37 10.00 28.62 -30.37
N PRO A 38 11.33 28.50 -30.49
CA PRO A 38 12.08 27.44 -29.81
C PRO A 38 12.03 27.64 -28.29
N HIS A 39 11.76 26.56 -27.56
CA HIS A 39 11.54 26.55 -26.11
C HIS A 39 12.69 25.88 -25.37
N ASN A 40 13.94 26.20 -25.70
CA ASN A 40 15.09 25.49 -25.14
C ASN A 40 15.06 25.49 -23.60
N ASP A 41 14.90 26.65 -22.98
CA ASP A 41 14.86 26.76 -21.51
C ASP A 41 13.68 26.01 -20.87
N LEU A 42 12.50 26.03 -21.50
CA LEU A 42 11.33 25.29 -21.01
C LEU A 42 11.49 23.79 -21.23
N MET A 43 12.20 23.37 -22.27
CA MET A 43 12.51 21.97 -22.53
C MET A 43 13.52 21.45 -21.49
N ASP A 44 14.54 22.24 -21.16
CA ASP A 44 15.49 21.91 -20.10
C ASP A 44 14.78 21.76 -18.74
N GLN A 45 13.84 22.67 -18.44
CA GLN A 45 12.99 22.56 -17.24
C GLN A 45 12.10 21.32 -17.28
N HIS A 46 11.46 21.03 -18.42
CA HIS A 46 10.65 19.84 -18.62
C HIS A 46 11.48 18.56 -18.38
N GLU A 47 12.65 18.44 -19.00
CA GLU A 47 13.55 17.29 -18.82
C GLU A 47 14.00 17.12 -17.37
N LYS A 48 14.29 18.20 -16.67
CA LYS A 48 14.60 18.17 -15.24
C LYS A 48 13.44 17.61 -14.41
N LEU A 49 12.21 18.08 -14.68
CA LEU A 49 11.01 17.60 -13.97
C LEU A 49 10.71 16.14 -14.28
N ILE A 50 10.88 15.70 -15.54
CA ILE A 50 10.74 14.30 -15.93
C ILE A 50 11.80 13.44 -15.23
N THR A 51 13.04 13.92 -15.13
CA THR A 51 14.12 13.23 -14.42
C THR A 51 13.77 13.07 -12.95
N GLU A 52 13.31 14.13 -12.27
CA GLU A 52 12.88 14.03 -10.88
C GLU A 52 11.69 13.07 -10.70
N LEU A 53 10.70 13.14 -11.60
CA LEU A 53 9.55 12.21 -11.57
C LEU A 53 9.99 10.75 -11.73
N SER A 54 11.03 10.50 -12.54
CA SER A 54 11.58 9.16 -12.78
C SER A 54 12.22 8.52 -11.55
N GLU A 55 12.60 9.31 -10.55
CA GLU A 55 13.08 8.79 -9.25
C GLU A 55 11.96 8.13 -8.45
N TYR A 56 10.72 8.56 -8.65
CA TYR A 56 9.56 8.07 -7.92
C TYR A 56 8.90 6.87 -8.60
N THR A 57 8.84 6.88 -9.93
CA THR A 57 8.19 5.85 -10.73
C THR A 57 8.77 5.79 -12.14
N LYS A 58 8.52 4.70 -12.88
CA LYS A 58 8.88 4.62 -14.29
C LYS A 58 8.08 5.65 -15.08
N VAL A 59 8.75 6.46 -15.91
CA VAL A 59 8.12 7.50 -16.73
C VAL A 59 8.30 7.19 -18.20
N THR A 60 7.25 7.36 -18.99
CA THR A 60 7.29 7.30 -20.46
C THR A 60 6.68 8.58 -21.02
N VAL A 61 7.47 9.30 -21.81
CA VAL A 61 7.04 10.56 -22.44
C VAL A 61 6.75 10.30 -23.91
N THR A 62 5.59 10.74 -24.40
CA THR A 62 5.23 10.67 -25.82
C THR A 62 4.83 12.04 -26.35
N PRO A 63 5.32 12.47 -27.53
CA PRO A 63 4.95 13.75 -28.12
C PRO A 63 3.50 13.72 -28.60
N ARG A 64 2.77 14.82 -28.40
CA ARG A 64 1.43 14.99 -28.99
C ARG A 64 1.51 15.55 -30.40
N LYS A 65 0.48 15.25 -31.20
CA LYS A 65 0.26 15.94 -32.48
C LYS A 65 -0.07 17.42 -32.21
N ASN A 66 0.25 18.29 -33.15
CA ASN A 66 -0.11 19.72 -33.14
C ASN A 66 0.57 20.60 -32.07
N ALA A 67 1.76 20.22 -31.56
CA ALA A 67 2.53 21.02 -30.61
C ALA A 67 1.82 21.33 -29.27
N GLU A 68 0.86 20.47 -28.86
CA GLU A 68 0.13 20.59 -27.58
C GLU A 68 0.93 20.04 -26.38
N GLY A 69 2.27 20.07 -26.45
CA GLY A 69 3.16 19.47 -25.45
C GLY A 69 3.27 17.94 -25.55
N PHE A 70 3.43 17.29 -24.40
CA PHE A 70 3.69 15.86 -24.29
C PHE A 70 2.63 15.15 -23.44
N ASN A 71 2.47 13.85 -23.66
CA ASN A 71 1.84 12.96 -22.68
C ASN A 71 2.93 12.33 -21.82
N VAL A 72 2.71 12.34 -20.51
CA VAL A 72 3.58 11.72 -19.52
C VAL A 72 2.82 10.59 -18.86
N HIS A 73 3.28 9.37 -19.09
CA HIS A 73 2.73 8.15 -18.51
C HIS A 73 3.64 7.65 -17.38
N ILE A 74 3.04 7.13 -16.32
CA ILE A 74 3.72 6.52 -15.19
C ILE A 74 3.43 5.03 -15.07
N GLY A 75 4.41 4.28 -14.56
CA GLY A 75 4.35 2.82 -14.40
C GLY A 75 4.00 2.08 -15.69
N ASN A 76 3.01 1.18 -15.61
CA ASN A 76 2.52 0.39 -16.75
C ASN A 76 1.53 1.13 -17.68
N GLY A 77 1.64 2.46 -17.80
CA GLY A 77 0.93 3.24 -18.81
C GLY A 77 -0.21 4.13 -18.31
N HIS A 78 -0.19 4.50 -17.03
CA HIS A 78 -1.17 5.45 -16.49
C HIS A 78 -0.81 6.88 -16.89
N THR A 79 -1.68 7.58 -17.62
CA THR A 79 -1.43 8.97 -18.04
C THR A 79 -1.54 9.92 -16.84
N LEU A 80 -0.41 10.48 -16.43
CA LEU A 80 -0.33 11.46 -15.35
C LEU A 80 -0.48 12.88 -15.89
N VAL A 81 0.14 13.19 -17.04
CA VAL A 81 -0.03 14.49 -17.73
C VAL A 81 -0.43 14.23 -19.16
N SER A 82 -1.45 14.95 -19.63
CA SER A 82 -1.88 14.92 -21.03
C SER A 82 -1.92 16.34 -21.60
N GLY A 83 -0.81 16.75 -22.22
CA GLY A 83 -0.65 18.10 -22.74
C GLY A 83 -0.86 19.15 -21.65
N PRO A 84 -1.89 20.02 -21.74
CA PRO A 84 -2.14 21.07 -20.77
C PRO A 84 -2.92 20.62 -19.53
N GLU A 85 -3.22 19.34 -19.36
CA GLU A 85 -3.95 18.80 -18.20
C GLU A 85 -3.12 17.79 -17.40
N ALA A 86 -3.33 17.74 -16.08
CA ALA A 86 -2.67 16.81 -15.16
C ALA A 86 -3.69 16.08 -14.30
N SER A 87 -3.53 14.76 -14.22
CA SER A 87 -4.24 13.86 -13.31
C SER A 87 -3.56 13.84 -11.95
N GLN A 88 -4.25 13.31 -10.94
CA GLN A 88 -3.73 13.22 -9.57
C GLN A 88 -3.71 11.79 -9.06
N LEU A 89 -2.63 11.40 -8.42
CA LEU A 89 -2.57 10.19 -7.62
C LEU A 89 -3.18 10.42 -6.23
N LYS A 90 -3.87 9.41 -5.72
CA LYS A 90 -4.48 9.42 -4.39
C LYS A 90 -4.50 8.03 -3.78
N MET A 91 -4.30 7.96 -2.45
CA MET A 91 -4.62 6.76 -1.68
C MET A 91 -6.12 6.73 -1.37
N ILE A 92 -6.79 5.65 -1.77
CA ILE A 92 -8.19 5.38 -1.46
C ILE A 92 -8.31 4.18 -0.52
N ASP A 93 -9.44 4.04 0.16
CA ASP A 93 -9.68 2.89 1.03
C ASP A 93 -9.68 1.59 0.21
N GLY A 94 -9.15 0.54 0.83
CA GLY A 94 -9.18 -0.79 0.26
C GLY A 94 -10.58 -1.41 0.30
N TYR A 95 -10.75 -2.48 -0.45
CA TYR A 95 -11.95 -3.31 -0.40
C TYR A 95 -11.56 -4.79 -0.56
N PRO A 96 -11.91 -5.68 0.39
CA PRO A 96 -12.87 -5.46 1.49
C PRO A 96 -12.30 -4.78 2.75
N ASP A 97 -10.97 -4.76 2.93
CA ASP A 97 -10.32 -4.14 4.10
C ASP A 97 -9.97 -2.66 3.82
N VAL A 98 -10.62 -1.75 4.56
CA VAL A 98 -10.38 -0.30 4.46
C VAL A 98 -8.99 0.11 4.96
N HIS A 99 -8.35 -0.71 5.81
CA HIS A 99 -7.01 -0.46 6.30
C HIS A 99 -5.93 -0.77 5.24
N GLN A 100 -6.24 -1.62 4.26
CA GLN A 100 -5.38 -1.90 3.10
C GLN A 100 -5.61 -0.88 1.97
N ARG A 101 -5.20 0.38 2.20
CA ARG A 101 -5.37 1.46 1.22
C ARG A 101 -4.73 1.14 -0.14
N ARG A 102 -5.42 1.52 -1.22
CA ARG A 102 -4.98 1.30 -2.60
C ARG A 102 -4.61 2.62 -3.27
N LEU A 103 -3.63 2.56 -4.18
CA LEU A 103 -3.32 3.69 -5.04
C LEU A 103 -4.40 3.82 -6.13
N ALA A 104 -4.79 5.05 -6.45
CA ALA A 104 -5.69 5.35 -7.54
C ALA A 104 -5.26 6.62 -8.28
N MET A 105 -5.64 6.71 -9.55
CA MET A 105 -5.57 7.93 -10.35
C MET A 105 -6.93 8.60 -10.36
N VAL A 106 -6.94 9.91 -10.21
CA VAL A 106 -8.09 10.80 -10.38
C VAL A 106 -7.90 11.57 -11.68
N GLU A 107 -8.81 11.38 -12.63
CA GLU A 107 -8.81 12.01 -13.94
C GLU A 107 -10.20 12.64 -14.16
N GLY A 108 -10.28 13.97 -14.03
CA GLY A 108 -11.57 14.68 -13.97
C GLY A 108 -12.43 14.16 -12.82
N ASP A 109 -13.64 13.70 -13.13
CA ASP A 109 -14.57 13.09 -12.15
C ASP A 109 -14.37 11.58 -11.97
N GLY A 110 -13.46 10.96 -12.72
CA GLY A 110 -13.18 9.53 -12.68
C GLY A 110 -12.11 9.16 -11.65
N ILE A 111 -12.35 8.06 -10.91
CA ILE A 111 -11.33 7.43 -10.04
C ILE A 111 -11.03 6.02 -10.57
N LYS A 112 -9.76 5.76 -10.88
CA LYS A 112 -9.29 4.46 -11.37
C LYS A 112 -8.24 3.89 -10.42
N ALA A 113 -8.53 2.75 -9.82
CA ALA A 113 -7.55 2.03 -9.00
C ALA A 113 -6.36 1.57 -9.84
N ILE A 114 -5.16 1.69 -9.26
CA ILE A 114 -3.90 1.25 -9.83
C ILE A 114 -3.44 0.03 -9.02
N LYS A 115 -3.02 -1.04 -9.70
CA LYS A 115 -2.43 -2.19 -9.01
C LYS A 115 -1.04 -1.83 -8.52
N ALA A 116 -0.65 -2.30 -7.34
CA ALA A 116 0.68 -2.05 -6.81
C ALA A 116 1.78 -2.51 -7.78
N ASP A 117 1.61 -3.69 -8.40
CA ASP A 117 2.53 -4.26 -9.39
C ASP A 117 2.61 -3.46 -10.71
N ASP A 118 1.70 -2.49 -10.93
CA ASP A 118 1.77 -1.60 -12.08
C ASP A 118 2.69 -0.39 -11.84
N MET A 119 3.12 -0.18 -10.59
CA MET A 119 3.99 0.92 -10.18
C MET A 119 5.41 0.42 -9.93
N ASP A 120 6.37 1.13 -10.52
CA ASP A 120 7.81 0.89 -10.33
C ASP A 120 8.46 1.99 -9.47
N GLY A 121 9.78 1.91 -9.33
CA GLY A 121 10.59 2.93 -8.66
C GLY A 121 10.36 2.97 -7.16
N LYS A 122 10.54 4.15 -6.57
CA LYS A 122 10.40 4.34 -5.11
C LYS A 122 8.99 4.05 -4.62
N ILE A 123 7.96 4.43 -5.37
CA ILE A 123 6.56 4.14 -4.99
C ILE A 123 6.28 2.64 -5.07
N GLY A 124 6.68 1.97 -6.15
CA GLY A 124 6.53 0.52 -6.29
C GLY A 124 7.18 -0.24 -5.13
N ALA A 125 8.43 0.11 -4.81
CA ALA A 125 9.16 -0.51 -3.69
C ALA A 125 8.50 -0.26 -2.32
N LEU A 126 7.92 0.92 -2.10
CA LEU A 126 7.18 1.21 -0.87
C LEU A 126 5.87 0.40 -0.78
N LEU A 127 5.17 0.25 -1.90
CA LEU A 127 3.97 -0.60 -1.97
C LEU A 127 4.32 -2.06 -1.71
N ASP A 128 5.38 -2.60 -2.34
CA ASP A 128 5.85 -3.97 -2.11
C ASP A 128 6.27 -4.21 -0.65
N MET A 129 7.00 -3.27 -0.05
CA MET A 129 7.37 -3.36 1.36
C MET A 129 6.13 -3.42 2.26
N ARG A 130 5.13 -2.59 1.98
CA ARG A 130 3.88 -2.51 2.76
C ARG A 130 3.00 -3.73 2.57
N ASP A 131 2.85 -4.21 1.35
CA ASP A 131 1.82 -5.18 0.96
C ASP A 131 2.33 -6.63 0.96
N LYS A 132 3.66 -6.84 0.86
CA LYS A 132 4.25 -8.18 0.78
C LYS A 132 5.19 -8.44 1.97
N HIS A 133 6.22 -7.62 2.12
CA HIS A 133 7.30 -7.93 3.06
C HIS A 133 6.93 -7.72 4.53
N ILE A 134 6.31 -6.59 4.89
CA ILE A 134 5.89 -6.33 6.28
C ILE A 134 4.84 -7.36 6.72
N PRO A 135 3.77 -7.66 5.95
CA PRO A 135 2.80 -8.69 6.34
C PRO A 135 3.43 -10.06 6.53
N GLN A 136 4.31 -10.50 5.61
CA GLN A 136 5.00 -11.78 5.74
C GLN A 136 5.82 -11.87 7.04
N LEU A 137 6.56 -10.83 7.39
CA LEU A 137 7.33 -10.79 8.63
C LEU A 137 6.41 -10.81 9.87
N LEU A 138 5.30 -10.07 9.83
CA LEU A 138 4.31 -10.06 10.91
C LEU A 138 3.65 -11.42 11.08
N ASP A 139 3.38 -12.15 10.00
CA ASP A 139 2.82 -13.50 10.04
C ASP A 139 3.80 -14.50 10.65
N GLU A 140 5.09 -14.41 10.30
CA GLU A 140 6.13 -15.24 10.90
C GLU A 140 6.30 -14.97 12.39
N MET A 141 6.34 -13.70 12.80
CA MET A 141 6.38 -13.31 14.21
C MET A 141 5.12 -13.75 14.96
N GLY A 142 3.95 -13.58 14.35
CA GLY A 142 2.66 -13.99 14.92
C GLY A 142 2.59 -15.49 15.13
N ARG A 143 3.09 -16.28 14.18
CA ARG A 143 3.19 -17.74 14.29
C ARG A 143 4.13 -18.16 15.43
N LEU A 144 5.31 -17.55 15.53
CA LEU A 144 6.24 -17.80 16.64
C LEU A 144 5.63 -17.46 17.99
N ALA A 145 4.99 -16.30 18.12
CA ALA A 145 4.34 -15.87 19.36
C ALA A 145 3.16 -16.80 19.75
N THR A 146 2.37 -17.24 18.77
CA THR A 146 1.26 -18.18 18.96
C THR A 146 1.77 -19.54 19.42
N GLY A 147 2.81 -20.07 18.77
CA GLY A 147 3.42 -21.35 19.17
C GLY A 147 4.06 -21.29 20.56
N PHE A 148 4.75 -20.19 20.87
CA PHE A 148 5.37 -19.98 22.18
C PHE A 148 4.34 -19.88 23.31
N SER A 149 3.34 -18.99 23.18
CA SER A 149 2.28 -18.80 24.18
C SER A 149 1.54 -20.10 24.46
N TYR A 150 1.14 -20.82 23.41
CA TYR A 150 0.50 -22.13 23.54
C TYR A 150 1.38 -23.14 24.26
N LYS A 151 2.66 -23.26 23.88
CA LYS A 151 3.53 -24.28 24.48
C LYS A 151 3.82 -24.00 25.95
N VAL A 152 3.99 -22.72 26.32
CA VAL A 152 4.17 -22.33 27.72
C VAL A 152 2.90 -22.60 28.52
N ASN A 153 1.72 -22.20 28.03
CA ASN A 153 0.45 -22.49 28.70
C ASN A 153 0.22 -24.00 28.85
N GLN A 154 0.52 -24.78 27.80
CA GLN A 154 0.42 -26.24 27.84
C GLN A 154 1.29 -26.83 28.95
N LEU A 155 2.58 -26.46 29.02
CA LEU A 155 3.48 -26.94 30.06
C LEU A 155 3.05 -26.49 31.46
N GLN A 156 2.57 -25.25 31.59
CA GLN A 156 2.10 -24.72 32.86
C GLN A 156 0.87 -25.48 33.38
N SER A 157 -0.06 -25.84 32.49
CA SER A 157 -1.25 -26.63 32.84
C SER A 157 -0.95 -28.08 33.26
N GLN A 158 0.24 -28.58 32.96
CA GLN A 158 0.72 -29.89 33.40
C GLN A 158 1.42 -29.84 34.75
N GLY A 159 1.69 -28.64 35.29
CA GLY A 159 2.35 -28.43 36.58
C GLY A 159 1.37 -28.05 37.70
N LEU A 160 1.94 -27.90 38.90
CA LEU A 160 1.26 -27.36 40.08
C LEU A 160 1.88 -26.01 40.46
N ASP A 161 1.05 -25.08 40.91
CA ASP A 161 1.47 -23.81 41.49
C ASP A 161 1.96 -23.98 42.95
N LEU A 162 2.39 -22.87 43.57
CA LEU A 162 2.88 -22.85 44.95
C LEU A 162 1.84 -23.30 46.00
N ASN A 163 0.55 -23.32 45.63
CA ASN A 163 -0.55 -23.74 46.49
C ASN A 163 -0.99 -25.18 46.20
N GLY A 164 -0.27 -25.90 45.34
CA GLY A 164 -0.61 -27.26 44.91
C GLY A 164 -1.81 -27.33 43.97
N LYS A 165 -2.20 -26.22 43.33
CA LYS A 165 -3.29 -26.20 42.33
C LYS A 165 -2.72 -26.31 40.93
N ILE A 166 -3.51 -26.82 39.98
CA ILE A 166 -3.12 -26.89 38.56
C ILE A 166 -2.71 -25.49 38.08
N GLY A 167 -1.58 -25.39 37.39
CA GLY A 167 -1.08 -24.14 36.84
C GLY A 167 -2.05 -23.52 35.84
N LYS A 168 -2.29 -22.21 35.98
CA LYS A 168 -3.12 -21.43 35.05
C LYS A 168 -2.30 -20.90 33.88
N GLU A 169 -2.98 -20.49 32.82
CA GLU A 169 -2.34 -19.84 31.67
C GLU A 169 -1.49 -18.62 32.08
N VAL A 170 -0.31 -18.50 31.49
CA VAL A 170 0.61 -17.36 31.66
C VAL A 170 0.33 -16.31 30.57
N PHE A 171 0.04 -16.78 29.36
CA PHE A 171 -0.31 -15.98 28.20
C PHE A 171 -1.79 -16.14 27.88
N THR A 172 -2.36 -15.21 27.12
CA THR A 172 -3.74 -15.33 26.63
C THR A 172 -3.90 -16.57 25.74
N ASP A 173 -4.97 -17.36 25.97
CA ASP A 173 -5.35 -18.45 25.08
C ASP A 173 -5.43 -17.97 23.62
N VAL A 174 -4.73 -18.68 22.75
CA VAL A 174 -4.74 -18.49 21.30
C VAL A 174 -6.14 -18.58 20.70
N ASN A 175 -7.06 -19.33 21.32
CA ASN A 175 -8.44 -19.49 20.89
C ASN A 175 -9.44 -18.76 21.80
N SER A 176 -8.96 -17.85 22.66
CA SER A 176 -9.85 -16.89 23.31
C SER A 176 -10.70 -16.15 22.28
N GLU A 177 -11.95 -15.85 22.61
CA GLU A 177 -12.91 -15.24 21.67
C GLU A 177 -12.35 -13.95 21.04
N LEU A 178 -11.70 -13.11 21.85
CA LEU A 178 -11.07 -11.88 21.38
C LEU A 178 -10.02 -12.15 20.29
N VAL A 179 -9.12 -13.11 20.51
CA VAL A 179 -8.06 -13.46 19.56
C VAL A 179 -8.67 -14.09 18.31
N ALA A 180 -9.65 -14.99 18.45
CA ALA A 180 -10.31 -15.66 17.34
C ALA A 180 -11.07 -14.67 16.42
N LYS A 181 -11.75 -13.68 17.00
CA LYS A 181 -12.41 -12.59 16.26
C LYS A 181 -11.42 -11.60 15.65
N SER A 182 -10.29 -11.33 16.31
CA SER A 182 -9.28 -10.39 15.79
C SER A 182 -8.57 -10.86 14.51
N ARG A 183 -8.69 -12.14 14.16
CA ARG A 183 -8.14 -12.73 12.93
C ARG A 183 -8.99 -12.43 11.69
N VAL A 184 -10.19 -11.87 11.87
CA VAL A 184 -11.15 -11.66 10.78
C VAL A 184 -11.29 -10.17 10.47
N PHE A 185 -11.19 -9.84 9.19
CA PHE A 185 -11.60 -8.56 8.66
C PHE A 185 -12.95 -8.71 7.94
N THR A 186 -13.95 -7.96 8.38
CA THR A 186 -15.28 -7.95 7.75
C THR A 186 -15.46 -6.69 6.92
N ALA A 187 -16.04 -6.83 5.73
CA ALA A 187 -16.37 -5.69 4.89
C ALA A 187 -17.35 -4.74 5.63
N PRO A 188 -17.28 -3.42 5.41
CA PRO A 188 -18.12 -2.45 6.15
C PRO A 188 -19.63 -2.68 6.05
N ASN A 189 -20.09 -3.34 4.99
CA ASN A 189 -21.50 -3.66 4.75
C ASN A 189 -21.90 -5.08 5.21
N SER A 190 -20.98 -5.85 5.79
CA SER A 190 -21.25 -7.19 6.30
C SER A 190 -21.73 -7.16 7.75
N LYS A 191 -22.74 -7.97 8.06
CA LYS A 191 -23.21 -8.23 9.44
C LYS A 191 -22.73 -9.57 9.98
N ALA A 192 -21.83 -10.25 9.27
CA ALA A 192 -21.34 -11.55 9.67
C ALA A 192 -20.51 -11.44 10.97
N ASP A 193 -20.86 -12.23 11.98
CA ASP A 193 -20.03 -12.44 13.17
C ASP A 193 -19.23 -13.73 12.95
N VAL A 194 -17.94 -13.58 12.65
CA VAL A 194 -17.06 -14.68 12.27
C VAL A 194 -15.85 -14.66 13.20
N ALA A 195 -15.46 -15.84 13.65
CA ALA A 195 -14.25 -16.07 14.41
C ALA A 195 -13.46 -17.22 13.76
N VAL A 196 -12.13 -17.11 13.77
CA VAL A 196 -11.25 -18.16 13.23
C VAL A 196 -10.49 -18.79 14.40
N TYR A 197 -10.70 -20.10 14.58
CA TYR A 197 -10.03 -20.90 15.59
C TYR A 197 -8.87 -21.68 14.97
N VAL A 198 -7.84 -21.94 15.77
CA VAL A 198 -6.69 -22.75 15.38
C VAL A 198 -6.82 -24.12 16.02
N ASP A 199 -7.02 -25.14 15.20
CA ASP A 199 -7.11 -26.54 15.65
C ASP A 199 -5.71 -27.13 15.92
N ASP A 200 -4.79 -26.94 14.97
CA ASP A 200 -3.41 -27.46 15.05
C ASP A 200 -2.40 -26.34 14.81
N ILE A 201 -1.69 -25.96 15.87
CA ILE A 201 -0.63 -24.94 15.84
C ILE A 201 0.58 -25.39 15.02
N SER A 202 0.86 -26.69 14.96
CA SER A 202 1.99 -27.20 14.18
C SER A 202 1.77 -27.07 12.67
N ALA A 203 0.49 -26.99 12.26
CA ALA A 203 0.07 -26.81 10.88
C ALA A 203 -0.18 -25.34 10.49
N LEU A 204 0.04 -24.37 11.39
CA LEU A 204 -0.17 -22.95 11.12
C LEU A 204 0.70 -22.46 9.96
N LYS A 205 0.05 -21.91 8.93
CA LYS A 205 0.68 -21.24 7.79
C LYS A 205 0.39 -19.74 7.86
N GLY A 206 1.39 -18.94 7.52
CA GLY A 206 1.18 -17.50 7.30
C GLY A 206 0.34 -17.24 6.04
N GLY A 207 -0.08 -15.99 5.88
CA GLY A 207 -0.87 -15.53 4.75
C GLY A 207 -2.29 -15.15 5.13
N GLU A 208 -2.92 -14.43 4.20
CA GLU A 208 -4.32 -14.02 4.28
C GLU A 208 -5.22 -15.02 3.57
N TYR A 209 -6.39 -15.27 4.15
CA TYR A 209 -7.41 -16.18 3.62
C TYR A 209 -8.69 -15.40 3.39
N ALA A 210 -9.39 -15.69 2.30
CA ALA A 210 -10.69 -15.10 2.00
C ALA A 210 -11.77 -16.19 1.99
N LEU A 211 -12.80 -16.00 2.79
CA LEU A 211 -14.05 -16.75 2.70
C LEU A 211 -14.98 -16.00 1.74
N ARG A 212 -15.52 -16.68 0.74
CA ARG A 212 -16.48 -16.12 -0.23
C ARG A 212 -17.85 -16.74 -0.04
#